data_AF-A0A653XJ19-F1
#
_entry.id   AF-A0A653XJ19-F1
#
_cell.length_a   1.000
_cell.length_b   1.000
_cell.length_c   1.000
_cell.angle_alpha   90.00
_cell.angle_beta   90.00
_cell.angle_gamma   90.00
#
_symmetry.space_group_name_H-M   'P 1'
#
loop_
_entity.id
_entity.type
_entity.pdbx_description
1 polymer ?
#
loop_
_entity_poly.entity_id
_entity_poly.type
_entity_poly.pdbx_seq_one_letter_code
_entity_poly.pdbx_strand_id
1 'polypeptide(L)'
;MTTELHPTLRRHPRVAALALALVLAASLLVWSPWRHDVERSTPPDLASTRCLPFDEPRSVADLNRIVAGYRTTKEFQGGDVGADVTLQDGRQLYVFGDTLRAPSYGGERFVRNSMLVFGPHCAGIVSRADHGAMIPDRSDGVGYWPMSIAKVTRGSYDLVGVMAQRVRTTGPQHFENLGSSLAVFRVDRGASPQLVKVTDLGPDDAHRTRTTWGAAAVVKGDWVYLYGTANPEKRLVFGWSLRVARTRIDDLAEPSRWQYFDGTRWQADPAKASTLIPAEGGVSQTLSVFESGGRWYALSKRDDFVGKDLVVWSAPGPAGPFTPSRPLASIPSHGARLQYMPLAHPDVLTQRGTVVVSVSHNTTDAGLLEQDPYLYRPTFLRVKLP
;
A
#
# COMPACT_ATOMS: atom_id res chain seq x y z
N MET A 1 31.99 3.07 -42.13
CA MET A 1 30.85 3.69 -42.82
C MET A 1 30.38 4.86 -41.99
N THR A 2 30.69 6.06 -42.47
CA THR A 2 30.43 7.37 -41.87
C THR A 2 28.96 7.72 -42.04
N THR A 3 28.27 8.00 -40.93
CA THR A 3 26.90 8.52 -40.90
C THR A 3 26.91 9.99 -41.33
N GLU A 4 26.43 10.27 -42.54
CA GLU A 4 26.21 11.62 -43.04
C GLU A 4 24.98 12.25 -42.37
N LEU A 5 25.18 13.43 -41.79
CA LEU A 5 24.11 14.31 -41.31
C LEU A 5 23.57 15.18 -42.45
N HIS A 6 22.25 15.42 -42.42
CA HIS A 6 21.46 16.13 -43.42
C HIS A 6 22.00 17.55 -43.72
N PRO A 7 22.04 18.00 -45.00
CA PRO A 7 22.81 19.18 -45.45
C PRO A 7 22.29 20.56 -44.99
N THR A 8 21.21 20.63 -44.21
CA THR A 8 20.63 21.89 -43.71
C THR A 8 21.27 22.41 -42.42
N LEU A 9 22.07 21.60 -41.73
CA LEU A 9 22.72 21.98 -40.45
C LEU A 9 24.05 22.72 -40.62
N ARG A 10 24.56 22.89 -41.85
CA ARG A 10 25.94 23.37 -42.11
C ARG A 10 26.09 24.88 -42.29
N ARG A 11 25.03 25.70 -42.23
CA ARG A 11 25.12 27.14 -42.60
C ARG A 11 24.84 28.16 -41.50
N HIS A 12 24.45 27.76 -40.30
CA HIS A 12 24.23 28.73 -39.22
C HIS A 12 24.75 28.21 -37.87
N PRO A 13 26.00 28.54 -37.47
CA PRO A 13 26.52 28.13 -36.16
C PRO A 13 25.66 28.66 -34.99
N ARG A 14 24.88 29.73 -35.22
CA ARG A 14 23.90 30.25 -34.25
C ARG A 14 22.67 29.35 -34.09
N VAL A 15 22.24 28.61 -35.11
CA VAL A 15 21.07 27.72 -35.06
C VAL A 15 21.42 26.39 -34.39
N ALA A 16 22.63 25.86 -34.62
CA ALA A 16 23.13 24.69 -33.90
C ALA A 16 23.35 24.98 -32.41
N ALA A 17 23.87 26.18 -32.08
CA ALA A 17 24.01 26.62 -30.69
C ALA A 17 22.65 26.84 -30.00
N LEU A 18 21.65 27.42 -30.69
CA LEU A 18 20.29 27.54 -30.14
C LEU A 18 19.62 26.17 -29.96
N ALA A 19 19.79 25.23 -30.88
CA ALA A 19 19.22 23.89 -30.78
C ALA A 19 19.86 23.10 -29.62
N LEU A 20 21.19 23.20 -29.43
CA LEU A 20 21.87 22.57 -28.31
C LEU A 20 21.52 23.23 -26.97
N ALA A 21 21.36 24.56 -26.95
CA ALA A 21 20.90 25.30 -25.77
C ALA A 21 19.42 25.01 -25.44
N LEU A 22 18.55 24.80 -26.43
CA LEU A 22 17.16 24.38 -26.22
C LEU A 22 17.06 22.93 -25.76
N VAL A 23 17.94 22.02 -26.23
CA VAL A 23 18.01 20.64 -25.73
C VAL A 23 18.60 20.59 -24.32
N LEU A 24 19.61 21.42 -24.01
CA LEU A 24 20.14 21.57 -22.65
C LEU A 24 19.14 22.24 -21.71
N ALA A 25 18.43 23.28 -22.14
CA ALA A 25 17.36 23.93 -21.37
C ALA A 25 16.15 23.00 -21.19
N ALA A 26 15.78 22.20 -22.19
CA ALA A 26 14.74 21.18 -22.05
C ALA A 26 15.18 20.04 -21.13
N SER A 27 16.47 19.66 -21.12
CA SER A 27 17.01 18.66 -20.18
C SER A 27 17.18 19.20 -18.75
N LEU A 28 17.36 20.52 -18.59
CA LEU A 28 17.35 21.22 -17.31
C LEU A 28 15.92 21.56 -16.83
N LEU A 29 14.93 21.53 -17.73
CA LEU A 29 13.50 21.66 -17.41
C LEU A 29 12.81 20.30 -17.14
N VAL A 30 13.51 19.17 -17.28
CA VAL A 30 13.16 17.91 -16.59
C VAL A 30 13.68 17.96 -15.14
N TRP A 31 13.50 19.10 -14.49
CA TRP A 31 13.59 19.21 -13.06
C TRP A 31 12.25 18.75 -12.51
N SER A 32 12.23 17.49 -12.06
CA SER A 32 11.07 16.80 -11.52
C SER A 32 10.29 17.71 -10.55
N PRO A 33 8.99 17.97 -10.80
CA PRO A 33 8.14 18.76 -9.90
C PRO A 33 8.18 18.26 -8.45
N TRP A 34 8.42 16.96 -8.26
CA TRP A 34 8.53 16.30 -6.96
C TRP A 34 9.66 16.83 -6.08
N ARG A 35 10.83 17.17 -6.64
CA ARG A 35 11.95 17.66 -5.81
C ARG A 35 11.64 19.02 -5.21
N HIS A 36 10.94 19.88 -5.95
CA HIS A 36 10.58 21.22 -5.48
C HIS A 36 9.34 21.26 -4.62
N ASP A 37 8.34 20.40 -4.86
CA ASP A 37 7.16 20.31 -4.01
C ASP A 37 7.50 19.80 -2.60
N VAL A 38 8.43 18.84 -2.48
CA VAL A 38 8.86 18.27 -1.17
C VAL A 38 9.76 19.22 -0.37
N GLU A 39 10.57 20.07 -1.04
CA GLU A 39 11.45 21.04 -0.37
C GLU A 39 10.73 22.35 0.03
N ARG A 40 9.62 22.73 -0.63
CA ARG A 40 8.91 24.00 -0.37
C ARG A 40 7.58 23.87 0.37
N SER A 41 7.08 22.67 0.59
CA SER A 41 5.81 22.48 1.32
C SER A 41 6.06 22.62 2.82
N THR A 42 5.59 23.73 3.40
CA THR A 42 5.21 23.75 4.81
C THR A 42 3.95 22.89 4.91
N PRO A 43 3.95 21.73 5.60
CA PRO A 43 2.79 20.86 5.62
C PRO A 43 1.60 21.61 6.22
N PRO A 44 0.43 21.64 5.56
CA PRO A 44 -0.71 22.45 6.00
C PRO A 44 -1.31 21.98 7.34
N ASP A 45 -0.97 20.78 7.81
CA ASP A 45 -1.33 20.28 9.14
C ASP A 45 -0.16 19.47 9.70
N LEU A 46 0.52 19.99 10.73
CA LEU A 46 1.59 19.25 11.40
C LEU A 46 0.98 18.06 12.14
N ALA A 47 1.23 16.86 11.61
CA ALA A 47 0.90 15.64 12.32
C ALA A 47 1.87 15.45 13.49
N SER A 48 1.36 14.99 14.62
CA SER A 48 2.15 14.73 15.82
C SER A 48 1.97 13.29 16.28
N THR A 49 2.97 12.76 16.97
CA THR A 49 2.94 11.42 17.55
C THR A 49 3.15 11.54 19.03
N ARG A 50 2.15 11.14 19.80
CA ARG A 50 2.32 10.98 21.25
C ARG A 50 2.97 9.63 21.53
N CYS A 51 4.27 9.66 21.85
CA CYS A 51 5.02 8.46 22.19
C CYS A 51 4.58 7.89 23.54
N LEU A 52 4.06 6.66 23.53
CA LEU A 52 3.74 5.91 24.75
C LEU A 52 4.79 4.79 24.97
N PRO A 53 5.34 4.60 26.19
CA PRO A 53 6.49 3.72 26.45
C PRO A 53 6.24 2.27 26.06
N PHE A 54 6.90 1.71 25.05
CA PHE A 54 6.55 0.43 24.42
C PHE A 54 7.62 -0.65 24.61
N ASP A 55 7.18 -1.84 25.01
CA ASP A 55 8.02 -3.03 25.01
C ASP A 55 7.99 -3.67 23.63
N GLU A 56 9.17 -3.75 23.00
CA GLU A 56 9.30 -4.35 21.68
C GLU A 56 8.88 -5.83 21.70
N PRO A 57 7.96 -6.26 20.80
CA PRO A 57 7.54 -7.65 20.73
C PRO A 57 8.71 -8.52 20.31
N ARG A 58 8.87 -9.68 20.96
CA ARG A 58 9.93 -10.65 20.62
C ARG A 58 9.38 -11.92 19.99
N SER A 59 8.05 -12.05 19.97
CA SER A 59 7.34 -13.20 19.44
C SER A 59 5.99 -12.80 18.86
N VAL A 60 5.41 -13.68 18.04
CA VAL A 60 4.03 -13.53 17.55
C VAL A 60 3.03 -13.53 18.71
N ALA A 61 3.31 -14.26 19.78
CA ALA A 61 2.48 -14.23 20.98
C ALA A 61 2.51 -12.85 21.66
N ASP A 62 3.66 -12.16 21.67
CA ASP A 62 3.76 -10.80 22.19
C ASP A 62 3.01 -9.80 21.30
N LEU A 63 3.11 -9.91 19.97
CA LEU A 63 2.29 -9.11 19.05
C LEU A 63 0.80 -9.26 19.34
N ASN A 64 0.32 -10.51 19.45
CA ASN A 64 -1.08 -10.79 19.76
C ASN A 64 -1.47 -10.28 21.15
N ARG A 65 -0.60 -10.34 22.16
CA ARG A 65 -0.87 -9.80 23.49
C ARG A 65 -0.97 -8.27 23.47
N ILE A 66 -0.09 -7.62 22.71
CA ILE A 66 -0.09 -6.16 22.53
C ILE A 66 -1.41 -5.72 21.91
N VAL A 67 -1.79 -6.38 20.82
CA VAL A 67 -3.01 -6.09 20.08
C VAL A 67 -4.25 -6.44 20.89
N ALA A 68 -4.28 -7.55 21.63
CA ALA A 68 -5.43 -7.95 22.42
C ALA A 68 -5.64 -7.09 23.68
N GLY A 69 -4.57 -6.72 24.40
CA GLY A 69 -4.73 -6.25 25.78
C GLY A 69 -3.88 -5.08 26.23
N TYR A 70 -2.88 -4.63 25.47
CA TYR A 70 -1.86 -3.74 26.05
C TYR A 70 -2.12 -2.24 25.85
N ARG A 71 -2.86 -1.83 24.81
CA ARG A 71 -3.09 -0.40 24.53
C ARG A 71 -4.45 -0.11 23.90
N THR A 72 -5.44 0.15 24.73
CA THR A 72 -6.56 0.99 24.32
C THR A 72 -6.13 2.45 24.44
N THR A 73 -5.80 3.06 23.30
CA THR A 73 -5.74 4.52 23.24
C THR A 73 -7.13 5.01 22.81
N LYS A 74 -7.53 6.23 23.19
CA LYS A 74 -8.83 6.77 22.73
C LYS A 74 -8.85 6.87 21.21
N GLU A 75 -7.68 6.98 20.62
CA GLU A 75 -7.40 7.21 19.21
C GLU A 75 -7.41 5.93 18.38
N PHE A 76 -7.27 4.75 18.98
CA PHE A 76 -7.28 3.45 18.29
C PHE A 76 -7.87 2.35 19.19
N GLN A 77 -9.07 1.89 18.83
CA GLN A 77 -9.76 0.76 19.46
C GLN A 77 -9.75 -0.49 18.57
N GLY A 78 -9.70 -0.32 17.25
CA GLY A 78 -9.61 -1.39 16.26
C GLY A 78 -9.40 -0.80 14.86
N GLY A 79 -8.92 -1.62 13.93
CA GLY A 79 -8.72 -1.22 12.54
C GLY A 79 -8.30 -2.41 11.68
N ASP A 80 -8.48 -2.28 10.37
CA ASP A 80 -8.07 -3.29 9.40
C ASP A 80 -6.86 -2.85 8.55
N VAL A 81 -6.45 -3.71 7.63
CA VAL A 81 -5.19 -3.60 6.86
C VAL A 81 -3.99 -3.88 7.77
N GLY A 82 -3.29 -2.84 8.24
CA GLY A 82 -2.06 -2.97 9.02
C GLY A 82 -0.81 -3.20 8.15
N ALA A 83 -0.76 -2.65 6.94
CA ALA A 83 0.44 -2.72 6.09
C ALA A 83 1.59 -1.91 6.72
N ASP A 84 2.82 -2.40 6.61
CA ASP A 84 3.96 -1.84 7.35
C ASP A 84 5.20 -1.58 6.50
N VAL A 85 6.06 -0.69 7.02
CA VAL A 85 7.41 -0.48 6.49
C VAL A 85 8.37 -0.08 7.61
N THR A 86 9.62 -0.57 7.54
CA THR A 86 10.70 -0.18 8.46
C THR A 86 11.42 1.07 7.96
N LEU A 87 11.43 2.13 8.77
CA LEU A 87 12.15 3.39 8.54
C LEU A 87 13.67 3.25 8.77
N GLN A 88 14.42 4.22 8.25
CA GLN A 88 15.89 4.24 8.33
C GLN A 88 16.42 4.39 9.75
N ASP A 89 15.60 4.88 10.68
CA ASP A 89 15.93 5.04 12.10
C ASP A 89 15.46 3.85 12.95
N GLY A 90 15.03 2.75 12.32
CA GLY A 90 14.61 1.52 12.99
C GLY A 90 13.17 1.53 13.51
N ARG A 91 12.45 2.66 13.39
CA ARG A 91 11.02 2.70 13.65
C ARG A 91 10.25 1.98 12.53
N GLN A 92 9.09 1.42 12.84
CA GLN A 92 8.16 0.86 11.89
C GLN A 92 6.92 1.75 11.79
N LEU A 93 6.46 1.99 10.57
CA LEU A 93 5.15 2.60 10.33
C LEU A 93 4.17 1.50 9.98
N TYR A 94 2.96 1.61 10.53
CA TYR A 94 1.81 0.80 10.13
C TYR A 94 0.71 1.73 9.65
N VAL A 95 0.10 1.41 8.51
CA VAL A 95 -1.08 2.09 7.99
C VAL A 95 -2.28 1.16 8.06
N PHE A 96 -3.38 1.70 8.58
CA PHE A 96 -4.63 1.00 8.76
C PHE A 96 -5.70 1.62 7.87
N GLY A 97 -6.64 0.79 7.43
CA GLY A 97 -7.87 1.23 6.81
C GLY A 97 -8.81 1.82 7.85
N ASP A 98 -10.09 1.50 7.68
CA ASP A 98 -11.14 1.92 8.59
C ASP A 98 -10.71 1.68 10.05
N THR A 99 -10.72 2.74 10.86
CA THR A 99 -10.18 2.73 12.22
C THR A 99 -11.25 3.22 13.18
N LEU A 100 -11.61 2.35 14.13
CA LEU A 100 -12.53 2.64 15.21
C LEU A 100 -11.79 3.34 16.36
N ARG A 101 -12.32 4.47 16.81
CA ARG A 101 -11.84 5.24 17.95
C ARG A 101 -12.82 5.12 19.13
N ALA A 102 -12.34 5.42 20.33
CA ALA A 102 -13.16 5.37 21.53
C ALA A 102 -14.28 6.44 21.48
N PRO A 103 -15.47 6.18 22.05
CA PRO A 103 -16.54 7.18 22.13
C PRO A 103 -16.15 8.48 22.84
N SER A 104 -15.14 8.42 23.71
CA SER A 104 -14.61 9.59 24.44
C SER A 104 -13.53 10.37 23.68
N TYR A 105 -13.24 10.02 22.43
CA TYR A 105 -12.30 10.75 21.58
C TYR A 105 -12.98 12.01 21.04
N GLY A 106 -12.30 13.16 21.10
CA GLY A 106 -12.85 14.47 20.72
C GLY A 106 -12.93 14.74 19.22
N GLY A 107 -13.08 13.70 18.40
CA GLY A 107 -13.14 13.79 16.94
C GLY A 107 -13.97 12.65 16.36
N GLU A 108 -13.88 12.43 15.04
CA GLU A 108 -14.64 11.37 14.38
C GLU A 108 -14.35 10.00 14.99
N ARG A 109 -15.43 9.27 15.32
CA ARG A 109 -15.38 7.93 15.92
C ARG A 109 -14.82 6.90 14.95
N PHE A 110 -15.02 7.12 13.65
CA PHE A 110 -14.61 6.19 12.61
C PHE A 110 -13.96 6.97 11.48
N VAL A 111 -12.67 6.75 11.26
CA VAL A 111 -11.92 7.38 10.17
C VAL A 111 -11.49 6.34 9.16
N ARG A 112 -11.40 6.74 7.88
CA ARG A 112 -11.09 5.85 6.76
C ARG A 112 -9.68 5.29 6.77
N ASN A 113 -8.78 5.95 7.46
CA ASN A 113 -7.41 5.50 7.61
C ASN A 113 -6.74 6.13 8.82
N SER A 114 -5.77 5.40 9.34
CA SER A 114 -4.90 5.87 10.42
C SER A 114 -3.47 5.35 10.25
N MET A 115 -2.55 5.89 11.04
CA MET A 115 -1.15 5.50 11.01
C MET A 115 -0.62 5.35 12.43
N LEU A 116 0.11 4.28 12.69
CA LEU A 116 0.85 4.06 13.93
C LEU A 116 2.35 4.10 13.65
N VAL A 117 3.11 4.62 14.61
CA VAL A 117 4.57 4.53 14.65
C VAL A 117 4.93 3.59 15.79
N PHE A 118 5.75 2.59 15.53
CA PHE A 118 6.40 1.74 16.53
C PHE A 118 7.90 1.97 16.47
N GLY A 119 8.55 2.07 17.62
CA GLY A 119 9.99 2.22 17.74
C GLY A 119 10.49 1.46 18.97
N PRO A 120 11.81 1.41 19.17
CA PRO A 120 12.43 0.57 20.20
C PRO A 120 11.91 0.82 21.63
N HIS A 121 11.44 2.04 21.91
CA HIS A 121 10.96 2.45 23.23
C HIS A 121 9.61 3.17 23.20
N CYS A 122 9.00 3.32 22.03
CA CYS A 122 7.76 4.08 21.89
C CYS A 122 6.85 3.50 20.82
N ALA A 123 5.55 3.46 21.11
CA ALA A 123 4.54 3.28 20.09
C ALA A 123 3.45 4.33 20.27
N GLY A 124 2.95 4.88 19.16
CA GLY A 124 1.96 5.95 19.20
C GLY A 124 1.21 6.09 17.89
N ILE A 125 -0.01 6.59 17.98
CA ILE A 125 -0.76 7.01 16.80
C ILE A 125 -0.19 8.31 16.24
N VAL A 126 -0.20 8.43 14.93
CA VAL A 126 0.02 9.71 14.24
C VAL A 126 -1.32 10.43 14.19
N SER A 127 -1.39 11.60 14.80
CA SER A 127 -2.59 12.43 14.88
C SER A 127 -2.40 13.72 14.12
N ARG A 128 -3.36 14.05 13.26
CA ARG A 128 -3.48 15.39 12.67
C ARG A 128 -4.08 16.38 13.66
N ALA A 129 -3.82 17.66 13.44
CA ALA A 129 -4.36 18.75 14.27
C ALA A 129 -5.91 18.83 14.22
N ASP A 130 -6.51 18.48 13.09
CA ASP A 130 -7.96 18.42 12.88
C ASP A 130 -8.61 17.13 13.41
N HIS A 131 -7.83 16.21 13.98
CA HIS A 131 -8.27 14.89 14.43
C HIS A 131 -8.89 14.00 13.33
N GLY A 132 -8.70 14.31 12.04
CA GLY A 132 -9.23 13.57 10.90
C GLY A 132 -8.48 12.28 10.56
N ALA A 133 -8.76 11.74 9.36
CA ALA A 133 -8.01 10.64 8.76
C ALA A 133 -6.61 11.10 8.29
N MET A 134 -5.62 10.21 8.31
CA MET A 134 -4.24 10.56 7.93
C MET A 134 -4.08 10.97 6.46
N ILE A 135 -4.84 10.33 5.58
CA ILE A 135 -5.13 10.74 4.21
C ILE A 135 -6.54 11.33 4.25
N PRO A 136 -6.70 12.66 4.18
CA PRO A 136 -8.00 13.31 4.29
C PRO A 136 -8.95 12.87 3.19
N ASP A 137 -10.23 12.75 3.53
CA ASP A 137 -11.29 12.48 2.57
C ASP A 137 -11.48 13.68 1.63
N ARG A 138 -11.92 13.40 0.40
CA ARG A 138 -12.31 14.45 -0.57
C ARG A 138 -13.57 15.16 -0.09
N SER A 139 -13.75 16.40 -0.56
CA SER A 139 -14.93 17.21 -0.24
C SER A 139 -16.26 16.61 -0.73
N ASP A 140 -16.22 15.67 -1.66
CA ASP A 140 -17.38 14.94 -2.19
C ASP A 140 -17.68 13.63 -1.43
N GLY A 141 -17.00 13.39 -0.30
CA GLY A 141 -17.21 12.24 0.58
C GLY A 141 -16.51 10.96 0.14
N VAL A 142 -15.64 11.02 -0.88
CA VAL A 142 -14.76 9.89 -1.24
C VAL A 142 -13.59 9.84 -0.25
N GLY A 143 -13.45 8.71 0.43
CA GLY A 143 -12.34 8.45 1.35
C GLY A 143 -11.25 7.56 0.76
N TYR A 144 -10.19 7.36 1.54
CA TYR A 144 -9.02 6.58 1.12
C TYR A 144 -8.75 5.43 2.07
N TRP A 145 -8.71 4.20 1.54
CA TRP A 145 -8.30 2.99 2.28
C TRP A 145 -6.91 2.54 1.83
N PRO A 146 -5.89 2.59 2.71
CA PRO A 146 -4.56 2.05 2.43
C PRO A 146 -4.62 0.58 1.98
N MET A 147 -3.77 0.24 1.02
CA MET A 147 -3.60 -1.12 0.52
C MET A 147 -2.17 -1.61 0.75
N SER A 148 -1.18 -0.78 0.42
CA SER A 148 0.23 -1.10 0.58
C SER A 148 1.08 0.13 0.88
N ILE A 149 2.25 -0.10 1.46
CA ILE A 149 3.18 0.93 1.88
C ILE A 149 4.60 0.50 1.52
N ALA A 150 5.40 1.47 1.06
CA ALA A 150 6.82 1.28 0.82
C ALA A 150 7.57 2.57 1.09
N LYS A 151 8.89 2.49 1.20
CA LYS A 151 9.73 3.67 1.42
C LYS A 151 10.90 3.75 0.45
N VAL A 152 11.42 4.96 0.30
CA VAL A 152 12.71 5.25 -0.31
C VAL A 152 13.46 6.21 0.61
N THR A 153 14.68 5.86 0.99
CA THR A 153 15.52 6.71 1.83
C THR A 153 16.19 7.81 0.99
N ARG A 154 16.10 9.06 1.44
CA ARG A 154 16.66 10.26 0.82
C ARG A 154 17.49 11.03 1.84
N GLY A 155 18.80 10.83 1.85
CA GLY A 155 19.70 11.54 2.76
C GLY A 155 19.29 11.37 4.23
N SER A 156 18.74 12.43 4.83
CA SER A 156 18.34 12.48 6.23
C SER A 156 16.87 12.09 6.52
N TYR A 157 16.06 11.81 5.50
CA TYR A 157 14.63 11.48 5.67
C TYR A 157 14.22 10.28 4.80
N ASP A 158 13.11 9.64 5.17
CA ASP A 158 12.44 8.65 4.31
C ASP A 158 11.27 9.31 3.59
N LEU A 159 11.11 9.02 2.30
CA LEU A 159 9.84 9.20 1.59
C LEU A 159 9.07 7.91 1.68
N VAL A 160 7.86 7.97 2.23
CA VAL A 160 6.97 6.84 2.42
C VAL A 160 5.78 7.00 1.48
N GLY A 161 5.64 6.10 0.53
CA GLY A 161 4.49 6.03 -0.37
C GLY A 161 3.47 5.04 0.16
N VAL A 162 2.22 5.49 0.29
CA VAL A 162 1.07 4.67 0.65
C VAL A 162 0.14 4.61 -0.55
N MET A 163 0.01 3.41 -1.14
CA MET A 163 -1.01 3.16 -2.15
C MET A 163 -2.35 2.95 -1.44
N ALA A 164 -3.38 3.66 -1.87
CA ALA A 164 -4.73 3.56 -1.32
C ALA A 164 -5.75 3.35 -2.43
N GLN A 165 -6.86 2.72 -2.10
CA GLN A 165 -8.06 2.71 -2.94
C GLN A 165 -8.96 3.87 -2.53
N ARG A 166 -9.59 4.51 -3.51
CA ARG A 166 -10.65 5.51 -3.30
C ARG A 166 -11.96 4.80 -3.07
N VAL A 167 -12.68 5.23 -2.04
CA VAL A 167 -13.85 4.51 -1.56
C VAL A 167 -15.01 5.47 -1.38
N ARG A 168 -16.13 5.13 -2.01
CA ARG A 168 -17.41 5.80 -1.82
C ARG A 168 -18.35 4.88 -1.06
N THR A 169 -18.90 5.34 0.06
CA THR A 169 -19.95 4.60 0.76
C THR A 169 -21.27 4.76 0.02
N THR A 170 -21.89 3.64 -0.32
CA THR A 170 -23.16 3.60 -1.06
C THR A 170 -24.33 3.08 -0.20
N GLY A 171 -24.04 2.65 1.03
CA GLY A 171 -25.03 2.23 2.01
C GLY A 171 -24.37 1.60 3.24
N PRO A 172 -25.16 1.14 4.23
CA PRO A 172 -24.63 0.43 5.38
C PRO A 172 -23.84 -0.81 4.93
N GLN A 173 -22.55 -0.89 5.28
CA GLN A 173 -21.66 -1.99 4.87
C GLN A 173 -21.48 -2.14 3.34
N HIS A 174 -21.88 -1.13 2.55
CA HIS A 174 -21.74 -1.12 1.09
C HIS A 174 -20.84 0.01 0.63
N PHE A 175 -19.94 -0.31 -0.29
CA PHE A 175 -18.99 0.65 -0.84
C PHE A 175 -18.63 0.32 -2.28
N GLU A 176 -18.13 1.34 -2.99
CA GLU A 176 -17.53 1.24 -4.31
C GLU A 176 -16.04 1.57 -4.22
N ASN A 177 -15.18 0.76 -4.86
CA ASN A 177 -13.79 1.11 -5.10
C ASN A 177 -13.70 1.87 -6.45
N LEU A 178 -13.28 3.13 -6.40
CA LEU A 178 -13.24 4.03 -7.54
C LEU A 178 -11.87 4.06 -8.27
N GLY A 179 -10.89 3.28 -7.82
CA GLY A 179 -9.53 3.25 -8.36
C GLY A 179 -8.48 3.63 -7.32
N SER A 180 -7.27 3.88 -7.80
CA SER A 180 -6.08 3.98 -6.97
C SER A 180 -5.66 5.42 -6.68
N SER A 181 -4.97 5.61 -5.57
CA SER A 181 -4.33 6.86 -5.19
C SER A 181 -3.00 6.60 -4.49
N LEU A 182 -2.13 7.60 -4.53
CA LEU A 182 -0.86 7.62 -3.83
C LEU A 182 -0.87 8.76 -2.82
N ALA A 183 -0.69 8.42 -1.54
CA ALA A 183 -0.33 9.40 -0.52
C ALA A 183 1.18 9.30 -0.25
N VAL A 184 1.89 10.44 -0.26
CA VAL A 184 3.31 10.49 0.06
C VAL A 184 3.52 11.24 1.36
N PHE A 185 4.25 10.60 2.25
CA PHE A 185 4.68 11.15 3.53
C PHE A 185 6.18 11.37 3.52
N ARG A 186 6.62 12.47 4.13
CA ARG A 186 8.01 12.69 4.51
C ARG A 186 8.17 12.31 5.98
N VAL A 187 9.23 11.57 6.28
CA VAL A 187 9.54 11.15 7.65
C VAL A 187 11.00 11.43 7.95
N ASP A 188 11.26 12.56 8.62
CA ASP A 188 12.57 12.84 9.17
C ASP A 188 12.86 11.92 10.38
N ARG A 189 14.14 11.65 10.63
CA ARG A 189 14.56 10.76 11.73
C ARG A 189 14.01 11.24 13.07
N GLY A 190 13.39 10.34 13.82
CA GLY A 190 12.75 10.63 15.11
C GLY A 190 11.49 11.51 15.04
N ALA A 191 11.14 12.08 13.89
CA ALA A 191 9.99 12.96 13.73
C ALA A 191 8.72 12.20 13.30
N SER A 192 7.56 12.80 13.51
CA SER A 192 6.29 12.26 13.03
C SER A 192 6.18 12.33 11.51
N PRO A 193 5.57 11.32 10.85
CA PRO A 193 5.29 11.37 9.41
C PRO A 193 4.43 12.58 9.04
N GLN A 194 4.85 13.33 8.04
CA GLN A 194 4.11 14.49 7.52
C GLN A 194 3.57 14.17 6.12
N LEU A 195 2.27 14.32 5.92
CA LEU A 195 1.66 14.17 4.60
C LEU A 195 2.14 15.31 3.70
N VAL A 196 2.73 14.96 2.56
CA VAL A 196 3.21 15.91 1.55
C VAL A 196 2.15 16.11 0.47
N LYS A 197 1.63 15.02 -0.07
CA LYS A 197 0.72 15.06 -1.22
C LYS A 197 -0.13 13.79 -1.31
N VAL A 198 -1.36 13.95 -1.78
CA VAL A 198 -2.23 12.86 -2.24
C VAL A 198 -2.46 13.05 -3.73
N THR A 199 -2.33 11.98 -4.51
CA THR A 199 -2.53 12.00 -5.96
C THR A 199 -3.44 10.84 -6.37
N ASP A 200 -4.57 11.19 -6.97
CA ASP A 200 -5.50 10.27 -7.60
C ASP A 200 -4.91 9.76 -8.94
N LEU A 201 -4.78 8.44 -9.12
CA LEU A 201 -4.05 7.82 -10.23
C LEU A 201 -4.98 7.41 -11.38
N GLY A 202 -5.92 8.29 -11.73
CA GLY A 202 -6.91 8.10 -12.78
C GLY A 202 -8.29 8.62 -12.41
N PRO A 203 -9.26 8.59 -13.35
CA PRO A 203 -10.65 8.98 -13.05
C PRO A 203 -11.30 8.00 -12.07
N ASP A 204 -12.41 8.42 -11.46
CA ASP A 204 -13.23 7.54 -10.63
C ASP A 204 -13.98 6.53 -11.52
N ASP A 205 -13.80 5.23 -11.25
CA ASP A 205 -14.46 4.13 -11.95
C ASP A 205 -14.74 2.97 -10.98
N ALA A 206 -16.03 2.72 -10.75
CA ALA A 206 -16.54 1.73 -9.82
C ALA A 206 -16.55 0.29 -10.38
N HIS A 207 -16.27 0.08 -11.68
CA HIS A 207 -16.26 -1.25 -12.27
C HIS A 207 -15.14 -2.11 -11.69
N ARG A 208 -15.48 -3.30 -11.18
CA ARG A 208 -14.49 -4.20 -10.55
C ARG A 208 -13.59 -4.91 -11.56
N THR A 209 -13.98 -4.88 -12.83
CA THR A 209 -13.21 -5.44 -13.96
C THR A 209 -11.98 -4.61 -14.30
N ARG A 210 -11.97 -3.33 -13.93
CA ARG A 210 -10.80 -2.46 -14.00
C ARG A 210 -9.75 -2.94 -12.99
N THR A 211 -8.47 -2.86 -13.36
CA THR A 211 -7.37 -3.14 -12.44
C THR A 211 -7.19 -2.00 -11.45
N THR A 212 -7.28 -2.29 -10.15
CA THR A 212 -6.90 -1.36 -9.07
C THR A 212 -5.42 -1.59 -8.77
N TRP A 213 -4.56 -0.69 -9.24
CA TRP A 213 -3.10 -0.79 -9.05
C TRP A 213 -2.66 -0.38 -7.64
N GLY A 214 -1.61 -1.02 -7.12
CA GLY A 214 -1.10 -0.72 -5.77
C GLY A 214 -1.73 -1.56 -4.66
N ALA A 215 -2.50 -2.60 -5.01
CA ALA A 215 -2.96 -3.62 -4.08
C ALA A 215 -1.79 -4.25 -3.31
N ALA A 216 -0.61 -4.33 -3.96
CA ALA A 216 0.70 -4.45 -3.32
C ALA A 216 1.72 -3.59 -4.07
N ALA A 217 2.76 -3.13 -3.38
CA ALA A 217 3.86 -2.37 -3.96
C ALA A 217 5.20 -2.86 -3.42
N VAL A 218 6.20 -3.03 -4.29
CA VAL A 218 7.56 -3.44 -3.91
C VAL A 218 8.58 -2.53 -4.56
N VAL A 219 9.44 -1.91 -3.76
CA VAL A 219 10.58 -1.13 -4.25
C VAL A 219 11.78 -2.06 -4.38
N LYS A 220 12.38 -2.13 -5.57
CA LYS A 220 13.62 -2.89 -5.81
C LYS A 220 14.55 -2.12 -6.74
N GLY A 221 15.67 -1.68 -6.19
CA GLY A 221 16.55 -0.71 -6.84
C GLY A 221 15.77 0.57 -7.14
N ASP A 222 15.84 1.03 -8.39
CA ASP A 222 15.14 2.24 -8.85
C ASP A 222 13.71 2.00 -9.32
N TRP A 223 13.23 0.76 -9.27
CA TRP A 223 11.90 0.38 -9.75
C TRP A 223 10.92 0.21 -8.60
N VAL A 224 9.70 0.66 -8.83
CA VAL A 224 8.53 0.30 -8.03
C VAL A 224 7.72 -0.67 -8.85
N TYR A 225 7.52 -1.88 -8.33
CA TYR A 225 6.58 -2.86 -8.88
C TYR A 225 5.23 -2.67 -8.20
N LEU A 226 4.20 -2.40 -9.00
CA LEU A 226 2.84 -2.15 -8.57
C LEU A 226 1.97 -3.31 -9.01
N TYR A 227 1.51 -4.09 -8.04
CA TYR A 227 0.60 -5.18 -8.30
C TYR A 227 -0.83 -4.66 -8.25
N GLY A 228 -1.62 -5.03 -9.25
CA GLY A 228 -3.01 -4.61 -9.36
C GLY A 228 -3.95 -5.79 -9.38
N THR A 229 -5.13 -5.60 -8.80
CA THR A 229 -6.18 -6.62 -8.70
C THR A 229 -7.42 -6.23 -9.51
N ALA A 230 -8.06 -7.21 -10.14
CA ALA A 230 -9.34 -7.03 -10.84
C ALA A 230 -10.24 -8.26 -10.66
N ASN A 231 -11.54 -8.04 -10.44
CA ASN A 231 -12.53 -9.11 -10.39
C ASN A 231 -13.34 -9.10 -11.70
N PRO A 232 -13.47 -10.25 -12.40
CA PRO A 232 -14.12 -10.29 -13.70
C PRO A 232 -15.66 -10.24 -13.64
N GLU A 233 -16.25 -10.12 -12.44
CA GLU A 233 -17.70 -10.09 -12.17
C GLU A 233 -18.44 -11.33 -12.73
N LYS A 234 -17.71 -12.45 -12.83
CA LYS A 234 -18.28 -13.73 -13.27
C LYS A 234 -18.93 -14.45 -12.09
N ARG A 235 -20.09 -15.06 -12.35
CA ARG A 235 -20.80 -15.87 -11.36
C ARG A 235 -19.87 -16.96 -10.81
N LEU A 236 -19.86 -17.14 -9.49
CA LEU A 236 -19.03 -18.10 -8.75
C LEU A 236 -17.51 -17.84 -8.81
N VAL A 237 -17.05 -16.69 -9.33
CA VAL A 237 -15.64 -16.27 -9.27
C VAL A 237 -15.48 -15.20 -8.19
N PHE A 238 -14.97 -15.61 -7.03
CA PHE A 238 -14.90 -14.74 -5.86
C PHE A 238 -13.54 -14.07 -5.66
N GLY A 239 -12.46 -14.70 -6.14
CA GLY A 239 -11.14 -14.10 -6.09
C GLY A 239 -10.94 -12.95 -7.08
N TRP A 240 -9.78 -12.31 -6.97
CA TRP A 240 -9.30 -11.28 -7.86
C TRP A 240 -8.10 -11.80 -8.64
N SER A 241 -8.01 -11.39 -9.91
CA SER A 241 -6.83 -11.63 -10.73
C SER A 241 -5.69 -10.71 -10.31
N LEU A 242 -4.44 -11.15 -10.48
CA LEU A 242 -3.24 -10.34 -10.22
C LEU A 242 -2.54 -9.96 -11.52
N ARG A 243 -2.15 -8.70 -11.65
CA ARG A 243 -1.33 -8.16 -12.74
C ARG A 243 -0.20 -7.32 -12.15
N VAL A 244 0.82 -7.01 -12.96
CA VAL A 244 1.94 -6.15 -12.51
C VAL A 244 2.24 -5.02 -13.49
N ALA A 245 2.44 -3.84 -12.93
CA ALA A 245 3.07 -2.71 -13.56
C ALA A 245 4.40 -2.42 -12.87
N ARG A 246 5.27 -1.66 -13.51
CA ARG A 246 6.46 -1.06 -12.90
C ARG A 246 6.64 0.36 -13.36
N THR A 247 7.27 1.17 -12.53
CA THR A 247 7.64 2.54 -12.85
C THR A 247 8.90 2.93 -12.10
N ARG A 248 9.54 4.03 -12.49
CA ARG A 248 10.61 4.62 -11.68
C ARG A 248 10.00 5.30 -10.46
N ILE A 249 10.74 5.34 -9.36
CA ILE A 249 10.30 5.98 -8.10
C ILE A 249 9.79 7.41 -8.35
N ASP A 250 10.51 8.19 -9.15
CA ASP A 250 10.18 9.59 -9.41
C ASP A 250 8.97 9.75 -10.38
N ASP A 251 8.61 8.69 -11.11
CA ASP A 251 7.48 8.62 -12.05
C ASP A 251 6.24 7.96 -11.40
N LEU A 252 6.27 7.68 -10.09
CA LEU A 252 5.24 6.86 -9.42
C LEU A 252 3.84 7.47 -9.52
N ALA A 253 3.73 8.78 -9.45
CA ALA A 253 2.46 9.49 -9.53
C ALA A 253 1.98 9.80 -10.95
N GLU A 254 2.66 9.29 -11.97
CA GLU A 254 2.36 9.53 -13.38
C GLU A 254 2.03 8.21 -14.09
N PRO A 255 0.77 7.72 -14.05
CA PRO A 255 0.40 6.45 -14.67
C PRO A 255 0.76 6.33 -16.16
N SER A 256 0.85 7.45 -16.89
CA SER A 256 1.29 7.50 -18.29
C SER A 256 2.75 7.07 -18.51
N ARG A 257 3.56 7.06 -17.45
CA ARG A 257 4.97 6.65 -17.46
C ARG A 257 5.17 5.19 -17.06
N TRP A 258 4.10 4.53 -16.60
CA TRP A 258 4.19 3.16 -16.12
C TRP A 258 4.37 2.17 -17.27
N GLN A 259 4.98 1.03 -16.96
CA GLN A 259 5.14 -0.09 -17.85
C GLN A 259 4.40 -1.30 -17.30
N TYR A 260 3.58 -1.94 -18.12
CA TYR A 260 2.76 -3.08 -17.78
C TYR A 260 3.32 -4.33 -18.44
N PHE A 261 3.44 -5.42 -17.68
CA PHE A 261 3.95 -6.68 -18.21
C PHE A 261 2.87 -7.38 -19.04
N ASP A 262 3.15 -7.65 -20.32
CA ASP A 262 2.21 -8.27 -21.26
C ASP A 262 2.31 -9.81 -21.32
N GLY A 263 3.10 -10.40 -20.44
CA GLY A 263 3.42 -11.84 -20.43
C GLY A 263 4.77 -12.16 -21.05
N THR A 264 5.32 -11.23 -21.84
CA THR A 264 6.61 -11.39 -22.53
C THR A 264 7.55 -10.20 -22.31
N ARG A 265 7.01 -8.98 -22.31
CA ARG A 265 7.78 -7.74 -22.19
C ARG A 265 7.00 -6.67 -21.42
N TRP A 266 7.71 -5.61 -21.07
CA TRP A 266 7.14 -4.41 -20.47
C TRP A 266 6.73 -3.42 -21.56
N GLN A 267 5.51 -2.89 -21.48
CA GLN A 267 4.96 -1.97 -22.49
C GLN A 267 4.00 -0.95 -21.86
N ALA A 268 3.58 0.09 -22.59
CA ALA A 268 2.90 1.25 -22.00
C ALA A 268 1.37 1.14 -21.85
N ASP A 269 0.71 0.21 -22.55
CA ASP A 269 -0.75 0.11 -22.57
C ASP A 269 -1.29 -0.74 -21.40
N PRO A 270 -1.98 -0.17 -20.40
CA PRO A 270 -2.51 -0.93 -19.27
C PRO A 270 -3.45 -2.08 -19.67
N ALA A 271 -4.16 -1.97 -20.80
CA ALA A 271 -5.09 -3.00 -21.26
C ALA A 271 -4.39 -4.30 -21.69
N LYS A 272 -3.09 -4.24 -22.01
CA LYS A 272 -2.28 -5.41 -22.39
C LYS A 272 -1.63 -6.11 -21.21
N ALA A 273 -1.84 -5.63 -19.98
CA ALA A 273 -1.30 -6.26 -18.78
C ALA A 273 -1.78 -7.71 -18.66
N SER A 274 -0.85 -8.67 -18.72
CA SER A 274 -1.17 -10.09 -18.59
C SER A 274 -1.57 -10.45 -17.17
N THR A 275 -2.52 -11.38 -17.06
CA THR A 275 -2.91 -11.99 -15.79
C THR A 275 -1.80 -12.92 -15.30
N LEU A 276 -1.19 -12.60 -14.16
CA LEU A 276 -0.17 -13.41 -13.48
C LEU A 276 -0.78 -14.50 -12.60
N ILE A 277 -1.90 -14.18 -11.94
CA ILE A 277 -2.71 -15.12 -11.15
C ILE A 277 -4.17 -14.93 -11.60
N PRO A 278 -4.88 -15.99 -12.02
CA PRO A 278 -6.28 -15.89 -12.42
C PRO A 278 -7.19 -15.56 -11.23
N ALA A 279 -8.38 -15.02 -11.52
CA ALA A 279 -9.35 -14.68 -10.48
C ALA A 279 -10.02 -15.92 -9.85
N GLU A 280 -10.18 -17.00 -10.62
CA GLU A 280 -10.66 -18.29 -10.10
C GLU A 280 -9.60 -18.93 -9.22
N GLY A 281 -9.90 -19.15 -7.94
CA GLY A 281 -8.89 -19.51 -6.96
C GLY A 281 -7.84 -18.41 -6.76
N GLY A 282 -8.19 -17.15 -7.05
CA GLY A 282 -7.30 -16.00 -7.08
C GLY A 282 -7.06 -15.38 -5.71
N VAL A 283 -6.55 -14.14 -5.72
CA VAL A 283 -6.16 -13.38 -4.51
C VAL A 283 -7.34 -12.57 -3.94
N SER A 284 -7.13 -11.96 -2.77
CA SER A 284 -7.96 -10.90 -2.20
C SER A 284 -7.72 -9.59 -2.95
N GLN A 285 -8.66 -8.65 -2.80
CA GLN A 285 -8.54 -7.32 -3.41
C GLN A 285 -7.23 -6.60 -3.02
N THR A 286 -6.84 -6.72 -1.74
CA THR A 286 -5.56 -6.26 -1.20
C THR A 286 -4.75 -7.48 -0.73
N LEU A 287 -3.44 -7.45 -0.93
CA LEU A 287 -2.53 -8.57 -0.66
C LEU A 287 -1.13 -8.07 -0.34
N SER A 288 -0.22 -8.98 0.02
CA SER A 288 1.21 -8.65 0.09
C SER A 288 1.99 -9.33 -1.02
N VAL A 289 2.92 -8.60 -1.63
CA VAL A 289 3.98 -9.16 -2.47
C VAL A 289 5.32 -8.77 -1.88
N PHE A 290 6.24 -9.73 -1.75
CA PHE A 290 7.55 -9.50 -1.15
C PHE A 290 8.59 -10.47 -1.70
N GLU A 291 9.87 -10.12 -1.54
CA GLU A 291 11.00 -10.99 -1.88
C GLU A 291 11.61 -11.58 -0.59
N SER A 292 11.86 -12.88 -0.58
CA SER A 292 12.58 -13.55 0.52
C SER A 292 13.39 -14.71 -0.03
N GLY A 293 14.66 -14.81 0.38
CA GLY A 293 15.55 -15.87 -0.09
C GLY A 293 15.73 -15.94 -1.62
N GLY A 294 15.66 -14.80 -2.31
CA GLY A 294 15.77 -14.70 -3.78
C GLY A 294 14.53 -15.19 -4.54
N ARG A 295 13.41 -15.43 -3.86
CA ARG A 295 12.11 -15.78 -4.45
C ARG A 295 11.09 -14.68 -4.17
N TRP A 296 10.17 -14.50 -5.10
CA TRP A 296 9.04 -13.60 -4.96
C TRP A 296 7.82 -14.37 -4.48
N TYR A 297 7.07 -13.77 -3.57
CA TYR A 297 5.90 -14.35 -2.95
C TYR A 297 4.75 -13.37 -3.01
N ALA A 298 3.61 -13.78 -3.57
CA ALA A 298 2.33 -13.11 -3.40
C ALA A 298 1.54 -13.88 -2.34
N LEU A 299 1.30 -13.29 -1.17
CA LEU A 299 0.59 -13.90 -0.06
C LEU A 299 -0.81 -13.30 0.03
N SER A 300 -1.82 -14.16 0.05
CA SER A 300 -3.22 -13.74 0.07
C SER A 300 -4.14 -14.84 0.60
N LYS A 301 -5.37 -14.45 0.96
CA LYS A 301 -6.49 -15.40 1.09
C LYS A 301 -6.97 -15.78 -0.31
N ARG A 302 -7.10 -17.09 -0.57
CA ARG A 302 -7.65 -17.60 -1.83
C ARG A 302 -9.16 -17.34 -1.88
N ASP A 303 -9.68 -16.92 -3.04
CA ASP A 303 -11.10 -16.62 -3.25
C ASP A 303 -11.67 -15.52 -2.32
N ASP A 304 -10.77 -14.65 -1.85
CA ASP A 304 -11.08 -13.49 -1.05
C ASP A 304 -12.01 -13.78 0.16
N PHE A 305 -13.05 -12.98 0.35
CA PHE A 305 -13.90 -12.99 1.53
C PHE A 305 -14.55 -14.35 1.83
N VAL A 306 -14.97 -15.09 0.80
CA VAL A 306 -15.66 -16.38 0.94
C VAL A 306 -14.72 -17.56 1.16
N GLY A 307 -13.44 -17.40 0.81
CA GLY A 307 -12.46 -18.46 0.97
C GLY A 307 -12.10 -18.70 2.44
N LYS A 308 -11.21 -19.66 2.65
CA LYS A 308 -10.63 -19.96 3.97
C LYS A 308 -9.12 -20.19 3.93
N ASP A 309 -8.54 -20.38 2.75
CA ASP A 309 -7.15 -20.81 2.64
C ASP A 309 -6.22 -19.58 2.56
N LEU A 310 -5.28 -19.48 3.49
CA LEU A 310 -4.12 -18.60 3.37
C LEU A 310 -3.11 -19.28 2.45
N VAL A 311 -2.81 -18.66 1.31
CA VAL A 311 -1.97 -19.24 0.25
C VAL A 311 -0.85 -18.28 -0.10
N VAL A 312 0.29 -18.83 -0.53
CA VAL A 312 1.32 -18.06 -1.20
C VAL A 312 1.50 -18.56 -2.63
N TRP A 313 1.62 -17.65 -3.58
CA TRP A 313 2.10 -17.94 -4.92
C TRP A 313 3.56 -17.53 -5.01
N SER A 314 4.43 -18.45 -5.43
CA SER A 314 5.87 -18.17 -5.53
C SER A 314 6.32 -18.01 -6.98
N ALA A 315 7.30 -17.14 -7.21
CA ALA A 315 7.85 -16.85 -8.52
C ALA A 315 9.38 -16.65 -8.46
N PRO A 316 10.11 -16.88 -9.56
CA PRO A 316 11.54 -16.57 -9.65
C PRO A 316 11.79 -15.05 -9.79
N GLY A 317 10.78 -14.26 -10.13
CA GLY A 317 10.92 -12.82 -10.34
C GLY A 317 9.59 -12.07 -10.15
N PRO A 318 9.63 -10.74 -10.23
CA PRO A 318 8.49 -9.88 -9.92
C PRO A 318 7.31 -10.07 -10.88
N ALA A 319 7.56 -10.50 -12.12
CA ALA A 319 6.54 -10.72 -13.14
C ALA A 319 6.11 -12.19 -13.25
N GLY A 320 6.48 -13.05 -12.31
CA GLY A 320 6.15 -14.47 -12.35
C GLY A 320 7.18 -15.34 -13.09
N PRO A 321 6.77 -16.52 -13.58
CA PRO A 321 5.44 -17.11 -13.38
C PRO A 321 5.16 -17.42 -11.90
N PHE A 322 3.94 -17.15 -11.44
CA PHE A 322 3.50 -17.36 -10.07
C PHE A 322 2.81 -18.71 -9.92
N THR A 323 3.31 -19.57 -9.04
CA THR A 323 2.75 -20.91 -8.79
C THR A 323 2.23 -21.01 -7.35
N PRO A 324 0.97 -21.42 -7.13
CA PRO A 324 0.39 -21.52 -5.80
C PRO A 324 1.01 -22.66 -4.97
N SER A 325 1.14 -22.43 -3.67
CA SER A 325 1.41 -23.47 -2.68
C SER A 325 0.14 -24.23 -2.29
N ARG A 326 0.31 -25.29 -1.50
CA ARG A 326 -0.76 -25.77 -0.61
C ARG A 326 -1.12 -24.68 0.42
N PRO A 327 -2.33 -24.68 1.00
CA PRO A 327 -2.68 -23.74 2.07
C PRO A 327 -1.63 -23.76 3.20
N LEU A 328 -1.16 -22.58 3.60
CA LEU A 328 -0.21 -22.40 4.69
C LEU A 328 -0.92 -22.37 6.05
N ALA A 329 -2.17 -21.90 6.07
CA ALA A 329 -3.06 -21.88 7.22
C ALA A 329 -4.52 -21.81 6.74
N SER A 330 -5.45 -22.03 7.67
CA SER A 330 -6.89 -21.86 7.47
C SER A 330 -7.38 -20.65 8.29
N ILE A 331 -7.98 -19.68 7.61
CA ILE A 331 -8.51 -18.40 8.13
C ILE A 331 -9.98 -18.20 7.69
N PRO A 332 -10.90 -19.10 8.07
CA PRO A 332 -12.31 -19.03 7.68
C PRO A 332 -13.06 -17.89 8.39
N SER A 333 -14.01 -17.28 7.68
CA SER A 333 -15.09 -16.51 8.30
C SER A 333 -16.14 -17.48 8.88
N HIS A 334 -16.73 -17.14 10.03
CA HIS A 334 -17.71 -17.99 10.74
C HIS A 334 -18.91 -17.17 11.21
N GLY A 335 -20.08 -17.43 10.64
CA GLY A 335 -21.29 -16.67 10.95
C GLY A 335 -21.08 -15.18 10.70
N ALA A 336 -21.31 -14.36 11.72
CA ALA A 336 -21.09 -12.91 11.65
C ALA A 336 -19.59 -12.51 11.71
N ARG A 337 -18.68 -13.40 12.13
CA ARG A 337 -17.24 -13.08 12.29
C ARG A 337 -16.51 -13.26 10.96
N LEU A 338 -15.76 -12.24 10.58
CA LEU A 338 -15.09 -12.13 9.29
C LEU A 338 -13.59 -12.22 9.50
N GLN A 339 -12.91 -13.05 8.71
CA GLN A 339 -11.44 -13.08 8.61
C GLN A 339 -11.03 -12.81 7.17
N TYR A 340 -10.23 -11.77 6.94
CA TYR A 340 -9.94 -11.29 5.60
C TYR A 340 -8.59 -10.61 5.51
N MET A 341 -8.17 -10.31 4.28
CA MET A 341 -7.01 -9.51 3.94
C MET A 341 -5.76 -9.85 4.77
N PRO A 342 -5.24 -11.09 4.66
CA PRO A 342 -4.00 -11.44 5.31
C PRO A 342 -2.84 -10.68 4.65
N LEU A 343 -2.03 -9.99 5.45
CA LEU A 343 -0.86 -9.25 4.98
C LEU A 343 0.42 -9.81 5.59
N ALA A 344 1.48 -9.88 4.79
CA ALA A 344 2.80 -10.35 5.20
C ALA A 344 3.66 -9.20 5.70
N HIS A 345 4.43 -9.45 6.76
CA HIS A 345 5.34 -8.52 7.41
C HIS A 345 6.79 -9.05 7.32
N PRO A 346 7.48 -8.88 6.17
CA PRO A 346 8.78 -9.51 5.93
C PRO A 346 9.90 -8.99 6.85
N ASP A 347 9.76 -7.78 7.38
CA ASP A 347 10.75 -7.15 8.26
C ASP A 347 10.45 -7.34 9.76
N VAL A 348 9.31 -7.96 10.09
CA VAL A 348 8.86 -8.12 11.48
C VAL A 348 9.21 -9.51 12.00
N LEU A 349 9.94 -9.55 13.14
CA LEU A 349 10.35 -10.79 13.81
C LEU A 349 10.96 -11.82 12.83
N THR A 350 11.89 -11.34 12.01
CA THR A 350 12.45 -12.06 10.86
C THR A 350 13.01 -13.42 11.28
N GLN A 351 12.59 -14.47 10.58
CA GLN A 351 13.13 -15.82 10.76
C GLN A 351 13.20 -16.52 9.40
N ARG A 352 14.37 -17.07 9.08
CA ARG A 352 14.64 -17.73 7.78
C ARG A 352 13.56 -18.76 7.44
N GLY A 353 13.04 -18.69 6.21
CA GLY A 353 12.05 -19.62 5.68
C GLY A 353 10.64 -19.44 6.26
N THR A 354 10.39 -18.34 6.97
CA THR A 354 9.08 -18.01 7.54
C THR A 354 8.76 -16.54 7.31
N VAL A 355 7.49 -16.18 7.47
CA VAL A 355 7.04 -14.78 7.50
C VAL A 355 5.95 -14.62 8.55
N VAL A 356 5.91 -13.45 9.20
CA VAL A 356 4.78 -13.07 10.06
C VAL A 356 3.66 -12.56 9.17
N VAL A 357 2.43 -12.95 9.47
CA VAL A 357 1.22 -12.58 8.75
C VAL A 357 0.25 -11.97 9.75
N SER A 358 -0.38 -10.85 9.42
CA SER A 358 -1.59 -10.37 10.10
C SER A 358 -2.82 -10.82 9.34
N VAL A 359 -3.94 -10.98 10.03
CA VAL A 359 -5.26 -11.26 9.47
C VAL A 359 -6.21 -10.23 10.03
N SER A 360 -6.91 -9.49 9.16
CA SER A 360 -7.94 -8.54 9.57
C SER A 360 -9.18 -9.29 10.05
N HIS A 361 -9.81 -8.79 11.11
CA HIS A 361 -11.05 -9.31 11.66
C HIS A 361 -12.12 -8.22 11.63
N ASN A 362 -13.38 -8.62 11.43
CA ASN A 362 -14.52 -7.74 11.59
C ASN A 362 -15.78 -8.57 11.91
N THR A 363 -16.91 -7.90 12.14
CA THR A 363 -18.21 -8.51 12.34
C THR A 363 -19.27 -7.83 11.48
N THR A 364 -20.20 -8.61 10.92
CA THR A 364 -21.39 -8.04 10.22
C THR A 364 -22.44 -7.49 11.18
N ASP A 365 -22.28 -7.75 12.48
CA ASP A 365 -23.12 -7.25 13.56
C ASP A 365 -22.48 -6.00 14.18
N ALA A 366 -23.02 -4.83 13.83
CA ALA A 366 -22.52 -3.55 14.34
C ALA A 366 -22.68 -3.42 15.86
N GLY A 367 -23.73 -3.99 16.45
CA GLY A 367 -23.96 -3.94 17.89
C GLY A 367 -22.89 -4.71 18.66
N LEU A 368 -22.44 -5.86 18.13
CA LEU A 368 -21.30 -6.58 18.71
C LEU A 368 -20.01 -5.76 18.66
N LEU A 369 -19.77 -5.02 17.57
CA LEU A 369 -18.58 -4.18 17.46
C LEU A 369 -18.61 -3.00 18.46
N GLU A 370 -19.78 -2.45 18.74
CA GLU A 370 -19.93 -1.39 19.75
C GLU A 370 -19.69 -1.90 21.17
N GLN A 371 -20.14 -3.12 21.47
CA GLN A 371 -19.95 -3.76 22.78
C GLN A 371 -18.52 -4.27 22.98
N ASP A 372 -17.92 -4.81 21.92
CA ASP A 372 -16.58 -5.37 21.91
C ASP A 372 -15.77 -4.87 20.69
N PRO A 373 -15.16 -3.67 20.79
CA PRO A 373 -14.27 -3.12 19.76
C PRO A 373 -13.06 -4.01 19.45
N TYR A 374 -12.69 -4.94 20.33
CA TYR A 374 -11.55 -5.83 20.14
C TYR A 374 -11.77 -6.83 19.00
N LEU A 375 -13.04 -7.08 18.62
CA LEU A 375 -13.41 -7.90 17.47
C LEU A 375 -12.92 -7.33 16.12
N TYR A 376 -12.52 -6.06 16.09
CA TYR A 376 -11.99 -5.37 14.92
C TYR A 376 -10.47 -5.15 14.98
N ARG A 377 -9.76 -5.99 15.73
CA ARG A 377 -8.30 -5.97 15.78
C ARG A 377 -7.71 -7.13 14.97
N PRO A 378 -6.58 -6.93 14.28
CA PRO A 378 -5.94 -8.00 13.55
C PRO A 378 -5.35 -9.05 14.49
N THR A 379 -5.17 -10.27 14.01
CA THR A 379 -4.37 -11.30 14.70
C THR A 379 -3.15 -11.67 13.88
N PHE A 380 -2.07 -12.04 14.55
CA PHE A 380 -0.81 -12.41 13.94
C PHE A 380 -0.56 -13.91 14.03
N LEU A 381 0.01 -14.48 12.97
CA LEU A 381 0.51 -15.84 12.90
C LEU A 381 1.85 -15.89 12.16
N ARG A 382 2.68 -16.89 12.44
CA ARG A 382 3.89 -17.18 11.64
C ARG A 382 3.59 -18.35 10.72
N VAL A 383 3.92 -18.18 9.43
CA VAL A 383 3.78 -19.26 8.44
C VAL A 383 5.13 -19.63 7.84
N LYS A 384 5.28 -20.89 7.46
CA LYS A 384 6.47 -21.39 6.76
C LYS A 384 6.32 -21.16 5.26
N LEU A 385 7.33 -20.60 4.63
CA LEU A 385 7.39 -20.41 3.18
C LEU A 385 7.82 -21.73 2.50
N PRO A 386 7.30 -22.03 1.29
CA PRO A 386 7.67 -23.21 0.51
C PRO A 386 9.14 -23.27 0.10
#